data_AF-A0A1H7W1N0-F1
#
_entry.id   AF-A0A1H7W1N0-F1
#
_cell.length_a   1.000
_cell.length_b   1.000
_cell.length_c   1.000
_cell.angle_alpha   90.00
_cell.angle_beta   90.00
_cell.angle_gamma   90.00
#
_symmetry.space_group_name_H-M   'P 1'
#
loop_
_entity.id
_entity.type
_entity.pdbx_description
1 polymer ?
#
loop_
_entity_poly.entity_id
_entity_poly.type
_entity_poly.pdbx_seq_one_letter_code
_entity_poly.pdbx_strand_id
1 'polypeptide(L)'
;MKKRSGRYPSLAVDGQGASVVPNAGAVLLLRTAETVGLDRTLSQTVEPWRRPLARHQAGKILLDLAVSLAVGGDCLADIGQLRAAPEVSGPVASDPTVSRLIATLAAEAPAALAAIASARAIARARAWTLAGEHAPDHDASAASPLVMDVDATLVTAHSEKESAAPTFKRGFGFHPL
;
A
#
# COMPACT_ATOMS: atom_id res chain seq x y z
N MET A 1 15.14 8.21 -27.48
CA MET A 1 15.00 7.79 -26.07
C MET A 1 13.52 7.71 -25.73
N LYS A 2 12.91 6.52 -25.70
CA LYS A 2 11.48 6.36 -25.34
C LYS A 2 11.30 6.82 -23.90
N LYS A 3 10.51 7.88 -23.68
CA LYS A 3 10.08 8.30 -22.33
C LYS A 3 9.35 7.12 -21.71
N ARG A 4 9.93 6.45 -20.70
CA ARG A 4 9.19 5.51 -19.85
C ARG A 4 8.23 6.36 -19.04
N SER A 5 6.94 6.27 -19.33
CA SER A 5 5.89 7.07 -18.67
C SER A 5 5.52 6.55 -17.29
N GLY A 6 6.06 5.42 -16.85
CA GLY A 6 5.75 4.80 -15.56
C GLY A 6 6.90 3.94 -15.03
N ARG A 7 6.81 3.59 -13.74
CA ARG A 7 7.79 2.74 -13.04
C ARG A 7 7.54 1.26 -13.29
N TYR A 8 6.30 0.93 -13.70
CA TYR A 8 5.89 -0.40 -14.06
C TYR A 8 5.82 -0.54 -15.60
N PRO A 9 6.03 -1.75 -16.15
CA PRO A 9 5.84 -2.00 -17.57
C PRO A 9 4.47 -1.53 -18.06
N SER A 10 4.41 -1.05 -19.30
CA SER A 10 3.16 -0.88 -20.02
C SER A 10 2.78 -2.23 -20.61
N LEU A 11 1.55 -2.67 -20.34
CA LEU A 11 1.05 -3.94 -20.84
C LEU A 11 0.21 -3.70 -22.09
N ALA A 12 0.43 -4.53 -23.10
CA ALA A 12 -0.47 -4.69 -24.23
C ALA A 12 -1.12 -6.08 -24.10
N VAL A 13 -2.42 -6.14 -24.31
CA VAL A 13 -3.17 -7.40 -24.29
C VAL A 13 -3.47 -7.80 -25.73
N ASP A 14 -3.07 -9.01 -26.10
CA ASP A 14 -3.47 -9.64 -27.35
C ASP A 14 -4.05 -11.05 -27.07
N GLY A 15 -4.57 -11.69 -28.12
CA GLY A 15 -5.12 -13.05 -28.03
C GLY A 15 -4.12 -14.16 -28.37
N GLN A 16 -2.82 -13.85 -28.48
CA GLN A 16 -1.79 -14.78 -28.97
C GLN A 16 -0.87 -15.30 -27.84
N GLY A 17 -1.17 -14.95 -26.58
CA GLY A 17 -0.39 -15.37 -25.42
C GLY A 17 -0.42 -16.89 -25.21
N ALA A 18 0.76 -17.49 -25.02
CA ALA A 18 0.92 -18.91 -24.71
C ALA A 18 1.43 -19.17 -23.28
N SER A 19 1.63 -18.12 -22.47
CA SER A 19 2.17 -18.21 -21.10
C SER A 19 1.16 -17.74 -20.06
N VAL A 20 1.26 -18.29 -18.85
CA VAL A 20 0.48 -17.88 -17.69
C VAL A 20 1.28 -16.87 -16.88
N VAL A 21 0.67 -15.73 -16.57
CA VAL A 21 1.24 -14.71 -15.69
C VAL A 21 0.51 -14.73 -14.35
N PRO A 22 1.15 -15.17 -13.26
CA PRO A 22 0.52 -15.16 -11.94
C PRO A 22 0.24 -13.72 -11.50
N ASN A 23 -0.86 -13.53 -10.77
CA ASN A 23 -1.24 -12.22 -10.20
C ASN A 23 -1.38 -11.09 -11.23
N ALA A 24 -1.74 -11.38 -12.49
CA ALA A 24 -1.95 -10.38 -13.53
C ALA A 24 -2.99 -9.29 -13.13
N GLY A 25 -3.94 -9.61 -12.24
CA GLY A 25 -4.89 -8.65 -11.69
C GLY A 25 -4.25 -7.52 -10.87
N ALA A 26 -3.01 -7.71 -10.36
CA ALA A 26 -2.26 -6.67 -9.65
C ALA A 26 -1.99 -5.43 -10.50
N VAL A 27 -2.09 -5.55 -11.83
CA VAL A 27 -2.01 -4.42 -12.77
C VAL A 27 -2.99 -3.31 -12.40
N LEU A 28 -4.20 -3.63 -11.94
CA LEU A 28 -5.16 -2.61 -11.52
C LEU A 28 -4.62 -1.81 -10.33
N LEU A 29 -4.02 -2.46 -9.35
CA LEU A 29 -3.41 -1.79 -8.19
C LEU A 29 -2.26 -0.89 -8.61
N LEU A 30 -1.40 -1.38 -9.50
CA LEU A 30 -0.25 -0.63 -10.04
C LEU A 30 -0.70 0.60 -10.82
N ARG A 31 -1.71 0.45 -11.69
CA ARG A 31 -2.27 1.56 -12.47
C ARG A 31 -3.00 2.57 -11.60
N THR A 32 -3.71 2.12 -10.57
CA THR A 32 -4.29 3.02 -9.58
C THR A 32 -3.20 3.82 -8.88
N ALA A 33 -2.13 3.17 -8.41
CA ALA A 33 -1.01 3.85 -7.75
C ALA A 33 -0.34 4.89 -8.65
N GLU A 34 -0.12 4.60 -9.94
CA GLU A 34 0.40 5.55 -10.93
C GLU A 34 -0.60 6.71 -11.20
N THR A 35 -1.89 6.39 -11.33
CA THR A 35 -2.96 7.36 -11.64
C THR A 35 -3.13 8.39 -10.53
N VAL A 36 -3.10 7.94 -9.27
CA VAL A 36 -3.17 8.80 -8.09
C VAL A 36 -1.80 9.39 -7.71
N GLY A 37 -0.73 9.06 -8.44
CA GLY A 37 0.63 9.58 -8.23
C GLY A 37 1.35 9.05 -6.99
N LEU A 38 0.83 8.00 -6.34
CA LEU A 38 1.43 7.42 -5.14
C LEU A 38 2.86 6.94 -5.40
N ASP A 39 3.11 6.35 -6.56
CA ASP A 39 4.42 5.83 -6.98
C ASP A 39 5.52 6.90 -6.93
N ARG A 40 5.19 8.10 -7.42
CA ARG A 40 6.08 9.26 -7.49
C ARG A 40 6.22 9.92 -6.14
N THR A 41 5.09 10.23 -5.48
CA THR A 41 5.11 10.93 -4.20
C THR A 41 5.78 10.10 -3.13
N LEU A 42 5.53 8.79 -3.07
CA LEU A 42 6.19 7.90 -2.13
C LEU A 42 7.71 7.90 -2.35
N SER A 43 8.16 7.91 -3.59
CA SER A 43 9.59 7.94 -3.90
C SER A 43 10.24 9.28 -3.55
N GLN A 44 9.51 10.38 -3.69
CA GLN A 44 9.99 11.70 -3.28
C GLN A 44 10.09 11.81 -1.76
N THR A 45 9.08 11.36 -1.02
CA THR A 45 9.05 11.52 0.44
C THR A 45 10.03 10.62 1.15
N VAL A 46 10.35 9.44 0.59
CA VAL A 46 11.32 8.50 1.19
C VAL A 46 12.73 8.60 0.59
N GLU A 47 12.99 9.57 -0.30
CA GLU A 47 14.33 9.81 -0.87
C GLU A 47 15.42 10.04 0.19
N PRO A 48 15.16 10.68 1.36
CA PRO A 48 16.18 10.84 2.41
C PRO A 48 16.82 9.54 2.90
N TRP A 49 16.10 8.42 2.82
CA TRP A 49 16.59 7.09 3.23
C TRP A 49 17.21 6.29 2.07
N ARG A 50 17.32 6.88 0.89
CA ARG A 50 17.92 6.22 -0.27
C ARG A 50 19.43 6.15 -0.10
N ARG A 51 19.99 4.94 -0.22
CA ARG A 51 21.45 4.76 -0.27
C ARG A 51 22.02 5.31 -1.60
N PRO A 52 23.20 5.96 -1.60
CA PRO A 52 23.77 6.59 -2.81
C PRO A 52 23.88 5.65 -4.02
N LEU A 53 24.19 4.37 -3.80
CA LEU A 53 24.37 3.36 -4.85
C LEU A 53 23.16 2.42 -5.01
N ALA A 54 22.00 2.80 -4.47
CA ALA A 54 20.79 1.99 -4.58
C ALA A 54 20.28 1.95 -6.03
N ARG A 55 20.27 0.74 -6.63
CA ARG A 55 19.65 0.49 -7.94
C ARG A 55 18.13 0.57 -7.90
N HIS A 56 17.52 0.02 -6.85
CA HIS A 56 16.09 0.09 -6.64
C HIS A 56 15.75 1.36 -5.85
N GLN A 57 14.70 2.06 -6.28
CA GLN A 57 14.19 3.20 -5.53
C GLN A 57 13.39 2.72 -4.32
N ALA A 58 13.61 3.36 -3.16
CA ALA A 58 12.96 3.00 -1.92
C ALA A 58 11.42 3.05 -2.02
N GLY A 59 10.86 4.10 -2.63
CA GLY A 59 9.41 4.19 -2.84
C GLY A 59 8.84 3.08 -3.73
N LYS A 60 9.60 2.59 -4.72
CA LYS A 60 9.19 1.45 -5.55
C LYS A 60 9.14 0.15 -4.73
N ILE A 61 10.15 -0.07 -3.88
CA ILE A 61 10.21 -1.25 -3.01
C ILE A 61 9.01 -1.26 -2.05
N LEU A 62 8.69 -0.12 -1.44
CA LEU A 62 7.53 0.01 -0.55
C LEU A 62 6.21 -0.24 -1.27
N LEU A 63 6.07 0.26 -2.50
CA LEU A 63 4.88 0.01 -3.31
C LEU A 63 4.76 -1.47 -3.72
N ASP A 64 5.86 -2.11 -4.11
CA ASP A 64 5.87 -3.56 -4.39
C ASP A 64 5.48 -4.38 -3.15
N LEU A 65 5.96 -4.02 -1.96
CA LEU A 65 5.55 -4.68 -0.72
C LEU A 65 4.06 -4.54 -0.47
N ALA A 66 3.49 -3.34 -0.68
CA ALA A 66 2.05 -3.13 -0.56
C ALA A 66 1.25 -3.99 -1.56
N VAL A 67 1.75 -4.11 -2.80
CA VAL A 67 1.14 -4.99 -3.83
C VAL A 67 1.29 -6.46 -3.44
N SER A 68 2.43 -6.87 -2.90
CA SER A 68 2.68 -8.23 -2.41
C SER A 68 1.67 -8.62 -1.34
N LEU A 69 1.41 -7.74 -0.38
CA LEU A 69 0.38 -7.95 0.64
C LEU A 69 -1.02 -8.06 0.02
N ALA A 70 -1.33 -7.19 -0.95
CA ALA A 70 -2.64 -7.18 -1.61
C ALA A 70 -2.91 -8.45 -2.45
N VAL A 71 -1.88 -9.12 -2.95
CA VAL A 71 -2.01 -10.40 -3.67
C VAL A 71 -1.89 -11.63 -2.76
N GLY A 72 -1.87 -11.43 -1.44
CA GLY A 72 -1.92 -12.51 -0.45
C GLY A 72 -0.58 -12.89 0.18
N GLY A 73 0.49 -12.13 -0.03
CA GLY A 73 1.71 -12.27 0.75
C GLY A 73 1.51 -11.89 2.22
N ASP A 74 2.21 -12.55 3.12
CA ASP A 74 2.16 -12.30 4.56
C ASP A 74 3.54 -11.99 5.17
N CYS A 75 4.62 -12.12 4.37
CA CYS A 75 5.97 -11.81 4.77
C CYS A 75 6.73 -10.99 3.71
N LEU A 76 7.87 -10.38 4.11
CA LEU A 76 8.68 -9.55 3.20
C LEU A 76 9.27 -10.34 2.02
N ALA A 77 9.45 -11.66 2.16
CA ALA A 77 10.01 -12.52 1.12
C ALA A 77 9.00 -12.82 0.00
N ASP A 78 7.69 -12.71 0.28
CA ASP A 78 6.63 -12.95 -0.73
C ASP A 78 6.66 -11.96 -1.88
N ILE A 79 7.39 -10.86 -1.74
CA ILE A 79 7.71 -9.96 -2.85
C ILE A 79 8.37 -10.72 -4.03
N GLY A 80 8.97 -11.89 -3.77
CA GLY A 80 9.46 -12.82 -4.78
C GLY A 80 8.38 -13.27 -5.78
N GLN A 81 7.11 -13.34 -5.37
CA GLN A 81 5.99 -13.65 -6.27
C GLN A 81 5.83 -12.58 -7.36
N LEU A 82 6.03 -11.31 -7.02
CA LEU A 82 6.02 -10.22 -8.01
C LEU A 82 7.25 -10.27 -8.92
N ARG A 83 8.40 -10.70 -8.37
CA ARG A 83 9.65 -10.86 -9.13
C ARG A 83 9.55 -11.97 -10.19
N ALA A 84 8.68 -12.95 -9.99
CA ALA A 84 8.44 -14.03 -10.94
C ALA A 84 7.69 -13.58 -12.21
N ALA A 85 7.02 -12.42 -12.17
CA ALA A 85 6.30 -11.83 -13.30
C ALA A 85 6.83 -10.43 -13.65
N PRO A 86 8.10 -10.29 -14.09
CA PRO A 86 8.71 -8.99 -14.41
C PRO A 86 8.00 -8.24 -15.55
N GLU A 87 7.25 -8.92 -16.40
CA GLU A 87 6.37 -8.35 -17.41
C GLU A 87 5.25 -7.48 -16.81
N VAL A 88 4.79 -7.79 -15.59
CA VAL A 88 3.77 -7.01 -14.86
C VAL A 88 4.41 -6.06 -13.86
N SER A 89 5.34 -6.54 -13.04
CA SER A 89 5.88 -5.80 -11.89
C SER A 89 7.20 -5.08 -12.17
N GLY A 90 7.80 -5.30 -13.34
CA GLY A 90 9.12 -4.79 -13.68
C GLY A 90 10.21 -5.33 -12.74
N PRO A 91 11.35 -4.60 -12.61
CA PRO A 91 12.42 -5.00 -11.69
C PRO A 91 11.98 -4.90 -10.22
N VAL A 92 11.85 -6.03 -9.55
CA VAL A 92 11.50 -6.13 -8.12
C VAL A 92 12.75 -6.43 -7.29
N ALA A 93 12.92 -5.73 -6.16
CA ALA A 93 14.11 -5.88 -5.31
C ALA A 93 14.19 -7.28 -4.69
N SER A 94 15.42 -7.73 -4.40
CA SER A 94 15.69 -8.98 -3.67
C SER A 94 15.34 -8.86 -2.19
N ASP A 95 15.09 -9.97 -1.51
CA ASP A 95 14.68 -10.00 -0.10
C ASP A 95 15.73 -9.35 0.83
N PRO A 96 17.06 -9.59 0.64
CA PRO A 96 18.07 -8.85 1.41
C PRO A 96 18.07 -7.34 1.14
N THR A 97 17.67 -6.90 -0.06
CA THR A 97 17.56 -5.47 -0.40
C THR A 97 16.36 -4.84 0.28
N VAL A 98 15.24 -5.55 0.31
CA VAL A 98 14.05 -5.17 1.07
C VAL A 98 14.36 -5.06 2.56
N SER A 99 14.95 -6.11 3.15
CA SER A 99 15.32 -6.14 4.56
C SER A 99 16.22 -4.96 4.96
N ARG A 100 17.25 -4.66 4.15
CA ARG A 100 18.12 -3.49 4.38
C ARG A 100 17.38 -2.16 4.31
N LEU A 101 16.43 -2.01 3.38
CA LEU A 101 15.62 -0.79 3.31
C LEU A 101 14.75 -0.64 4.57
N ILE A 102 14.06 -1.70 4.97
CA ILE A 102 13.23 -1.69 6.18
C ILE A 102 14.07 -1.37 7.41
N ALA A 103 15.26 -1.95 7.55
CA ALA A 103 16.18 -1.63 8.64
C ALA A 103 16.61 -0.14 8.62
N THR A 104 16.89 0.41 7.43
CA THR A 104 17.23 1.84 7.28
C THR A 104 16.04 2.75 7.65
N LEU A 105 14.82 2.41 7.25
CA LEU A 105 13.61 3.19 7.62
C LEU A 105 13.30 3.06 9.11
N ALA A 106 13.47 1.87 9.69
CA ALA A 106 13.19 1.60 11.10
C ALA A 106 14.14 2.34 12.05
N ALA A 107 15.36 2.66 11.62
CA ALA A 107 16.29 3.48 12.39
C ALA A 107 15.73 4.88 12.70
N GLU A 108 14.82 5.39 11.87
CA GLU A 108 14.14 6.68 12.05
C GLU A 108 12.63 6.53 11.87
N ALA A 109 12.06 5.50 12.50
CA ALA A 109 10.68 5.05 12.24
C ALA A 109 9.63 6.18 12.30
N PRO A 110 9.62 7.11 13.28
CA PRO A 110 8.63 8.19 13.29
C PRO A 110 8.67 9.08 12.04
N ALA A 111 9.87 9.45 11.57
CA ALA A 111 10.05 10.28 10.40
C ALA A 111 9.70 9.51 9.10
N ALA A 112 10.10 8.25 9.01
CA ALA A 112 9.76 7.39 7.88
C ALA A 112 8.23 7.17 7.77
N LEU A 113 7.56 6.89 8.89
CA LEU A 113 6.10 6.74 8.93
C LEU A 113 5.39 8.03 8.54
N ALA A 114 5.87 9.20 9.01
CA ALA A 114 5.32 10.49 8.61
C ALA A 114 5.48 10.74 7.09
N ALA A 115 6.63 10.41 6.51
CA ALA A 115 6.88 10.51 5.07
C ALA A 115 5.95 9.61 4.23
N ILE A 116 5.71 8.37 4.68
CA ILE A 116 4.78 7.43 4.05
C ILE A 116 3.33 7.94 4.20
N ALA A 117 2.96 8.42 5.39
CA ALA A 117 1.63 8.97 5.65
C ALA A 117 1.34 10.19 4.79
N SER A 118 2.32 11.09 4.61
CA SER A 118 2.23 12.25 3.73
C SER A 118 2.00 11.83 2.27
N ALA A 119 2.77 10.86 1.76
CA ALA A 119 2.57 10.35 0.41
C ALA A 119 1.18 9.73 0.21
N ARG A 120 0.69 8.95 1.18
CA ARG A 120 -0.67 8.39 1.17
C ARG A 120 -1.75 9.47 1.21
N ALA A 121 -1.57 10.53 2.00
CA ALA A 121 -2.51 11.63 2.08
C ALA A 121 -2.65 12.37 0.74
N ILE A 122 -1.52 12.68 0.09
CA ILE A 122 -1.49 13.31 -1.23
C ILE A 122 -2.18 12.41 -2.28
N ALA A 123 -1.84 11.12 -2.30
CA ALA A 123 -2.45 10.17 -3.22
C ALA A 123 -3.97 10.05 -3.02
N ARG A 124 -4.44 10.00 -1.76
CA ARG A 124 -5.88 9.96 -1.46
C ARG A 124 -6.60 11.23 -1.88
N ALA A 125 -6.05 12.40 -1.59
CA ALA A 125 -6.63 13.67 -2.02
C ALA A 125 -6.81 13.70 -3.54
N ARG A 126 -5.80 13.24 -4.29
CA ARG A 126 -5.88 13.11 -5.75
C ARG A 126 -6.91 12.08 -6.20
N ALA A 127 -7.03 10.95 -5.51
CA ALA A 127 -8.06 9.95 -5.81
C ALA A 127 -9.47 10.55 -5.70
N TRP A 128 -9.74 11.32 -4.66
CA TRP A 128 -11.03 12.01 -4.48
C TRP A 128 -11.27 13.10 -5.51
N THR A 129 -10.24 13.90 -5.84
CA THR A 129 -10.34 14.84 -6.96
C THR A 129 -10.69 14.16 -8.27
N LEU A 130 -10.11 12.99 -8.56
CA LEU A 130 -10.39 12.22 -9.77
C LEU A 130 -11.77 11.55 -9.77
N ALA A 131 -12.32 11.24 -8.60
CA ALA A 131 -13.66 10.67 -8.46
C ALA A 131 -14.76 11.70 -8.81
N GLY A 132 -14.48 13.00 -8.64
CA GLY A 132 -15.41 14.07 -9.00
C GLY A 132 -16.73 13.95 -8.23
N GLU A 133 -17.84 13.89 -8.96
CA GLU A 133 -19.20 13.73 -8.40
C GLU A 133 -19.37 12.40 -7.63
N HIS A 134 -18.53 11.40 -7.89
CA HIS A 134 -18.54 10.12 -7.17
C HIS A 134 -17.70 10.14 -5.89
N ALA A 135 -17.05 11.25 -5.56
CA ALA A 135 -16.32 11.38 -4.31
C ALA A 135 -17.30 11.40 -3.13
N PRO A 136 -17.01 10.72 -2.02
CA PRO A 136 -17.94 10.65 -0.88
C PRO A 136 -18.21 12.02 -0.25
N ASP A 137 -17.32 12.99 -0.45
CA ASP A 137 -17.40 14.36 0.05
C ASP A 137 -17.93 15.37 -0.97
N HIS A 138 -18.36 14.96 -2.17
CA HIS A 138 -18.73 15.87 -3.27
C HIS A 138 -19.76 16.94 -2.87
N ASP A 139 -20.87 16.52 -2.25
CA ASP A 139 -21.95 17.39 -1.78
C ASP A 139 -21.89 17.67 -0.27
N ALA A 140 -20.77 17.32 0.38
CA ALA A 140 -20.63 17.49 1.81
C ALA A 140 -20.56 18.98 2.17
N SER A 141 -21.39 19.39 3.12
CA SER A 141 -21.42 20.75 3.65
C SER A 141 -21.62 20.74 5.16
N ALA A 142 -21.53 21.90 5.82
CA ALA A 142 -21.85 21.99 7.24
C ALA A 142 -23.30 21.59 7.56
N ALA A 143 -24.23 21.80 6.61
CA ALA A 143 -25.65 21.44 6.76
C ALA A 143 -25.96 19.98 6.38
N SER A 144 -25.11 19.37 5.56
CA SER A 144 -25.19 17.97 5.14
C SER A 144 -23.78 17.36 5.15
N PRO A 145 -23.23 17.06 6.33
CA PRO A 145 -21.84 16.62 6.45
C PRO A 145 -21.66 15.17 5.96
N LEU A 146 -20.44 14.83 5.54
CA LEU A 146 -20.05 13.44 5.36
C LEU A 146 -20.04 12.75 6.72
N VAL A 147 -20.95 11.80 6.92
CA VAL A 147 -21.03 11.00 8.15
C VAL A 147 -20.18 9.75 7.97
N MET A 148 -19.11 9.66 8.76
CA MET A 148 -18.32 8.43 8.88
C MET A 148 -18.92 7.59 10.01
N ASP A 149 -19.69 6.57 9.66
CA ASP A 149 -20.10 5.57 10.62
C ASP A 149 -18.96 4.57 10.82
N VAL A 150 -18.54 4.39 12.08
CA VAL A 150 -17.42 3.53 12.43
C VAL A 150 -17.94 2.45 13.37
N ASP A 151 -18.15 1.26 12.81
CA ASP A 151 -18.60 0.12 13.57
C ASP A 151 -17.48 -0.45 14.46
N ALA A 152 -17.69 -0.41 15.77
CA ALA A 152 -16.85 -1.09 16.75
C ALA A 152 -17.29 -2.56 16.89
N THR A 153 -16.65 -3.45 16.14
CA THR A 153 -16.77 -4.89 16.40
C THR A 153 -15.95 -5.25 17.64
N LEU A 154 -16.59 -5.89 18.62
CA LEU A 154 -15.88 -6.43 19.78
C LEU A 154 -14.99 -7.59 19.30
N VAL A 155 -13.67 -7.43 19.42
CA VAL A 155 -12.73 -8.52 19.22
C VAL A 155 -12.69 -9.32 20.50
N THR A 156 -13.14 -10.58 20.45
CA THR A 156 -13.11 -11.47 21.61
C THR A 156 -11.66 -11.70 22.03
N ALA A 157 -11.34 -11.34 23.27
CA ALA A 157 -10.08 -11.65 23.90
C ALA A 157 -10.39 -12.55 25.10
N HIS A 158 -10.10 -13.84 24.98
CA HIS A 158 -10.29 -14.78 26.08
C HIS A 158 -9.39 -14.38 27.25
N SER A 159 -9.94 -14.36 28.46
CA SER A 159 -9.18 -14.05 29.67
C SER A 159 -9.63 -14.94 30.82
N GLU A 160 -8.74 -15.84 31.25
CA GLU A 160 -8.92 -16.70 32.45
C GLU A 160 -8.33 -16.06 33.71
N LYS A 161 -7.92 -14.80 33.64
CA LYS A 161 -7.34 -14.10 34.79
C LYS A 161 -8.41 -13.81 35.84
N GLU A 162 -8.04 -14.00 37.10
CA GLU A 162 -8.88 -13.67 38.25
C GLU A 162 -9.23 -12.17 38.21
N SER A 163 -10.51 -11.84 38.39
CA SER A 163 -11.08 -10.48 38.29
C SER A 163 -11.19 -9.86 36.89
N ALA A 164 -11.14 -10.66 35.81
CA ALA A 164 -11.55 -10.19 34.50
C ALA A 164 -13.04 -9.80 34.50
N ALA A 165 -13.35 -8.55 34.16
CA ALA A 165 -14.73 -8.04 34.07
C ALA A 165 -15.27 -8.17 32.63
N PRO A 166 -16.53 -8.61 32.46
CA PRO A 166 -17.15 -8.67 31.13
C PRO A 166 -17.44 -7.26 30.60
N THR A 167 -17.43 -7.13 29.27
CA THR A 167 -17.92 -5.93 28.58
C THR A 167 -19.44 -5.78 28.71
N PHE A 168 -19.98 -4.65 28.27
CA PHE A 168 -21.44 -4.42 28.21
C PHE A 168 -22.21 -5.54 27.49
N LYS A 169 -21.59 -6.16 26.46
CA LYS A 169 -22.15 -7.32 25.74
C LYS A 169 -21.94 -8.67 26.45
N ARG A 170 -21.58 -8.65 27.73
CA ARG A 170 -21.39 -9.82 28.61
C ARG A 170 -20.33 -10.83 28.16
N GLY A 171 -19.38 -10.41 27.33
CA GLY A 171 -18.20 -11.19 26.92
C GLY A 171 -16.90 -10.44 27.17
N PHE A 172 -15.75 -11.11 26.98
CA PHE A 172 -14.42 -10.51 27.11
C PHE A 172 -13.87 -10.07 25.76
N GLY A 173 -13.23 -8.90 25.71
CA GLY A 173 -12.72 -8.35 24.45
C GLY A 173 -12.40 -6.87 24.52
N PHE A 174 -11.96 -6.34 23.40
CA PHE A 174 -11.70 -4.91 23.21
C PHE A 174 -12.28 -4.46 21.88
N HIS A 175 -12.58 -3.16 21.75
CA HIS A 175 -12.73 -2.55 20.44
C HIS A 175 -11.38 -1.93 20.04
N PRO A 176 -10.88 -2.18 18.82
CA PRO A 176 -9.58 -1.67 18.38
C PRO A 176 -9.60 -0.20 17.92
N LEU A 177 -10.75 0.49 18.05
CA LEU A 177 -10.90 1.92 17.78
C LEU A 177 -10.53 2.80 18.97
#